data_AF-A0A519EVY8-F1
#
_entry.id   AF-A0A519EVY8-F1
#
_cell.length_a   1.000
_cell.length_b   1.000
_cell.length_c   1.000
_cell.angle_alpha   90.00
_cell.angle_beta   90.00
_cell.angle_gamma   90.00
#
_symmetry.space_group_name_H-M   'P 1'
#
loop_
_entity.id
_entity.type
_entity.pdbx_description
1 polymer ?
#
loop_
_entity_poly.entity_id
_entity_poly.type
_entity_poly.pdbx_seq_one_letter_code
_entity_poly.pdbx_strand_id
1 'polypeptide(L)' 'MTALPAEARDRLYAECARAVTEAGPEREALFLARLALLLFEQVGDETRCRTALADALNALPVPSLSASTPTNGD' A
#
# COMPACT_ATOMS: atom_id res chain seq x y z
N MET A 1 -13.63 9.44 -14.54
CA MET A 1 -13.40 8.18 -13.81
C MET A 1 -14.33 8.17 -12.60
N THR A 2 -15.24 7.21 -12.52
CA THR A 2 -16.16 7.07 -11.38
C THR A 2 -15.41 6.40 -10.23
N ALA A 3 -15.35 7.08 -9.08
CA ALA A 3 -14.79 6.49 -7.87
C ALA A 3 -15.68 5.34 -7.38
N LEU A 4 -15.07 4.31 -6.78
CA LEU A 4 -15.81 3.25 -6.10
C LEU A 4 -16.70 3.84 -4.99
N PRO A 5 -17.94 3.37 -4.84
CA PRO A 5 -18.78 3.69 -3.68
C PRO A 5 -18.04 3.39 -2.37
N ALA A 6 -18.29 4.17 -1.32
CA ALA A 6 -17.59 4.03 -0.03
C ALA A 6 -17.69 2.59 0.52
N GLU A 7 -18.89 2.01 0.54
CA GLU A 7 -19.09 0.62 1.00
C GLU A 7 -18.36 -0.44 0.16
N ALA A 8 -18.19 -0.19 -1.14
CA ALA A 8 -17.41 -1.09 -1.99
C ALA A 8 -15.91 -0.98 -1.67
N ARG A 9 -15.43 0.25 -1.40
CA ARG A 9 -14.05 0.50 -0.99
C ARG A 9 -13.73 -0.14 0.35
N ASP A 10 -14.63 -0.03 1.33
CA ASP A 10 -14.43 -0.60 2.66
C ASP A 10 -14.37 -2.13 2.62
N ARG A 11 -15.25 -2.77 1.82
CA ARG A 11 -15.22 -4.22 1.60
C ARG A 11 -13.93 -4.67 0.93
N LEU A 12 -13.51 -4.00 -0.14
CA LEU A 12 -12.25 -4.31 -0.81
C LEU A 12 -11.04 -4.09 0.11
N TYR A 13 -11.06 -3.07 0.96
CA TYR A 13 -10.02 -2.85 1.95
C TYR A 13 -9.94 -4.01 2.95
N ALA A 14 -11.08 -4.47 3.48
CA ALA A 14 -11.13 -5.61 4.39
C ALA A 14 -10.63 -6.91 3.72
N GLU A 15 -10.99 -7.15 2.47
CA GLU A 15 -10.51 -8.29 1.68
C GLU A 15 -9.00 -8.21 1.43
N CYS A 16 -8.48 -7.04 1.06
CA CYS A 16 -7.05 -6.82 0.90
C CYS A 16 -6.29 -7.08 2.21
N ALA A 17 -6.76 -6.54 3.34
CA ALA A 17 -6.12 -6.75 4.65
C ALA A 17 -6.09 -8.22 5.05
N ARG A 18 -7.18 -8.96 4.77
CA ARG A 18 -7.23 -10.41 4.99
C ARG A 18 -6.23 -11.15 4.10
N ALA A 19 -6.17 -10.81 2.81
CA ALA A 19 -5.25 -11.45 1.87
C ALA A 19 -3.77 -11.19 2.22
N VAL A 20 -3.43 -9.96 2.66
CA VAL A 20 -2.10 -9.61 3.19
C VAL A 20 -1.76 -10.46 4.41
N THR A 21 -2.69 -10.59 5.35
CA THR A 21 -2.52 -11.43 6.55
C THR A 21 -2.29 -12.89 6.18
N GLU A 22 -3.02 -13.41 5.19
CA GLU A 22 -2.90 -14.79 4.70
C GLU A 22 -1.60 -15.04 3.93
N ALA A 23 -1.11 -14.04 3.19
CA ALA A 23 0.22 -14.09 2.56
C ALA A 23 1.33 -14.20 3.62
N GLY A 24 1.16 -13.50 4.74
CA GLY A 24 2.12 -13.48 5.84
C GLY A 24 3.35 -12.61 5.54
N PRO A 25 4.13 -12.25 6.57
CA PRO A 25 5.14 -11.19 6.49
C PRO A 25 6.28 -11.50 5.50
N GLU A 26 6.62 -12.77 5.31
CA GLU A 26 7.68 -13.18 4.38
C GLU A 26 7.30 -12.98 2.90
N ARG A 27 6.00 -13.06 2.58
CA ARG A 27 5.49 -13.02 1.21
C ARG A 27 4.65 -11.77 0.92
N GLU A 28 4.41 -10.93 1.92
CA GLU A 28 3.58 -9.73 1.81
C GLU A 28 4.03 -8.83 0.65
N ALA A 29 5.32 -8.50 0.59
CA ALA A 29 5.85 -7.64 -0.48
C ALA A 29 5.65 -8.27 -1.87
N LEU A 30 5.85 -9.58 -2.00
CA LEU A 30 5.64 -10.30 -3.26
C LEU A 30 4.15 -10.33 -3.64
N PHE A 31 3.27 -10.56 -2.68
CA PHE A 31 1.83 -10.53 -2.88
C PHE A 31 1.36 -9.16 -3.35
N LEU A 32 1.78 -8.09 -2.68
CA LEU A 32 1.43 -6.72 -3.03
C LEU A 32 1.95 -6.32 -4.42
N ALA A 33 3.20 -6.68 -4.74
CA ALA A 33 3.76 -6.45 -6.08
C ALA A 33 2.96 -7.17 -7.17
N ARG A 34 2.56 -8.43 -6.93
CA ARG A 34 1.74 -9.20 -7.87
C ARG A 34 0.32 -8.62 -8.01
N LEU A 35 -0.31 -8.24 -6.91
CA LEU A 35 -1.63 -7.61 -6.91
C LEU A 35 -1.61 -6.30 -7.69
N ALA A 36 -0.61 -5.45 -7.46
CA ALA A 36 -0.44 -4.20 -8.19
C ALA A 36 -0.25 -4.43 -9.70
N LEU A 37 0.56 -5.41 -10.10
CA LEU A 37 0.77 -5.74 -11.50
C LEU A 37 -0.54 -6.16 -12.20
N LEU A 38 -1.33 -7.04 -11.57
CA LEU A 38 -2.63 -7.46 -12.10
C LEU A 38 -3.59 -6.27 -12.27
N LEU A 39 -3.59 -5.33 -11.32
CA LEU A 39 -4.40 -4.12 -11.43
C LEU A 39 -3.90 -3.18 -12.53
N PHE A 40 -2.60 -3.06 -12.72
CA PHE A 40 -2.02 -2.26 -13.83
C PHE A 40 -2.39 -2.83 -15.20
N GLU A 41 -2.45 -4.16 -15.34
CA GLU A 41 -2.96 -4.79 -16.56
C GLU A 41 -4.42 -4.42 -16.83
N GLN A 42 -5.26 -4.29 -15.79
CA GLN A 42 -6.64 -3.80 -15.94
C GLN A 42 -6.71 -2.31 -16.30
N VAL A 43 -5.74 -1.50 -15.87
CA VAL A 43 -5.67 -0.07 -16.20
C VAL A 43 -5.23 0.15 -17.65
N GLY A 44 -4.29 -0.65 -18.15
CA GLY A 44 -3.82 -0.63 -19.54
C GLY A 44 -3.08 0.64 -19.98
N ASP A 45 -2.72 1.53 -19.05
CA ASP A 45 -2.05 2.80 -19.32
C ASP A 45 -0.84 2.99 -18.40
N GLU A 46 0.34 2.84 -18.99
CA GLU A 46 1.63 2.92 -18.29
C GLU A 46 1.87 4.27 -17.61
N THR A 47 1.45 5.38 -18.23
CA THR A 47 1.66 6.72 -17.67
C THR A 47 0.78 6.93 -16.45
N ARG A 48 -0.46 6.45 -16.50
CA ARG A 48 -1.36 6.46 -15.34
C ARG A 48 -0.84 5.56 -14.22
N CYS A 49 -0.31 4.38 -14.54
CA CYS A 49 0.32 3.49 -13.55
C CYS A 49 1.54 4.14 -12.89
N ARG A 50 2.43 4.79 -13.66
CA ARG A 50 3.58 5.53 -13.11
C ARG A 50 3.16 6.68 -12.21
N THR A 51 2.12 7.42 -12.59
CA THR A 51 1.58 8.52 -11.77
C THR A 51 1.05 7.99 -10.44
N ALA A 52 0.27 6.90 -10.46
CA ALA A 52 -0.25 6.29 -9.25
C ALA A 52 0.86 5.77 -8.31
N LEU A 53 1.96 5.23 -8.85
CA LEU A 53 3.13 4.84 -8.06
C LEU A 53 3.78 6.04 -7.38
N ALA A 54 3.98 7.15 -8.10
CA ALA A 54 4.54 8.36 -7.54
C ALA A 54 3.65 8.94 -6.43
N ASP A 55 2.33 8.99 -6.65
CA ASP A 55 1.36 9.46 -5.66
C ASP A 55 1.37 8.58 -4.40
N ALA A 56 1.42 7.26 -4.55
CA ALA A 56 1.49 6.33 -3.43
C ALA A 56 2.79 6.51 -2.61
N LEU A 57 3.93 6.68 -3.28
CA LEU A 57 5.21 6.94 -2.61
C LEU A 57 5.22 8.27 -1.85
N ASN A 58 4.63 9.32 -2.43
CA ASN A 58 4.53 10.63 -1.77
C ASN A 58 3.63 10.63 -0.53
N ALA A 59 2.64 9.73 -0.49
CA ALA A 59 1.71 9.60 0.64
C ALA A 59 2.29 8.79 1.81
N LEU A 60 3.44 8.11 1.63
CA LEU A 60 4.07 7.38 2.72
C LEU A 60 4.60 8.37 3.77
N PRO A 61 4.27 8.18 5.06
CA PRO A 61 4.83 9.02 6.11
C PRO A 61 6.35 8.84 6.15
N VAL A 62 7.09 9.93 5.99
CA VAL A 62 8.54 9.91 6.24
C VAL A 62 8.76 9.57 7.72
N PRO A 63 9.58 8.55 8.05
CA PRO A 63 9.89 8.25 9.43
C PRO A 63 10.53 9.48 10.07
N SER A 64 9.85 10.09 11.03
CA SER A 64 10.39 11.17 11.83
C SER A 64 11.44 10.58 12.79
N LEU A 65 12.72 10.87 12.54
CA LEU A 65 13.86 10.46 13.36
C LEU A 65 13.94 11.23 14.69
N SER A 66 12.84 11.28 15.45
CA SER A 66 12.77 11.94 16.76
C SER A 66 12.29 10.97 17.83
N ALA A 67 13.02 9.88 18.03
CA ALA A 67 12.84 9.01 19.20
C ALA A 67 14.17 8.32 19.58
N SER A 68 15.24 9.11 19.71
CA SER A 68 16.47 8.69 20.37
C SER A 68 16.67 9.56 21.61
N THR A 69 15.89 9.33 22.67
CA THR A 69 16.30 9.73 24.03
C THR A 69 17.02 8.55 24.65
N PRO A 70 18.37 8.55 24.71
CA PRO A 70 19.06 7.61 25.58
C PRO A 70 18.73 7.98 27.02
N THR A 71 17.97 7.13 27.70
CA THR A 71 17.86 7.18 29.16
C THR A 71 19.19 6.63 29.69
N ASN A 72 20.13 7.52 29.98
CA ASN A 72 21.35 7.19 30.71
C ASN A 72 21.05 7.55 32.16
N GLY A 73 20.57 6.57 32.93
CA GLY A 73 20.37 6.71 34.37
C GLY A 73 21.71 6.49 35.09
N ASP A 74 22.08 7.49 35.88
CA ASP A 74 23.14 7.48 36.90
C ASP A 74 23.02 6.33 37.92
#